data_AF-A0A7S0FQB7-F1
#
_entry.id   AF-A0A7S0FQB7-F1
#
_cell.length_a   1.000
_cell.length_b   1.000
_cell.length_c   1.000
_cell.angle_alpha   90.00
_cell.angle_beta   90.00
_cell.angle_gamma   90.00
#
_symmetry.space_group_name_H-M   'P 1'
#
loop_
_entity.id
_entity.type
_entity.pdbx_description
1 polymer ?
#
loop_
_entity_poly.entity_id
_entity_poly.type
_entity_poly.pdbx_seq_one_letter_code
_entity_poly.pdbx_strand_id
1 'polypeptide(L)'
;IKQDVTRHRYGDEAHLDTTVKKLGLVVPGKAYPQLQELREEKTDDGELAFTMVWQSLDTPYKMWADDRRRQKYETFFGPGVGAEVVKIDAENRLVGIRLTTGGPLKKEPEAVAAAEATA
;
A
#
# COMPACT_ATOMS: atom_id res chain seq x y z
N ILE A 1 14.06 4.51 5.49
CA ILE A 1 14.97 3.84 4.51
C ILE A 1 14.12 3.50 3.27
N LYS A 2 14.54 3.88 2.07
CA LYS A 2 13.89 3.44 0.80
C LYS A 2 14.63 2.21 0.30
N GLN A 3 13.96 1.07 0.22
CA GLN A 3 14.53 -0.12 -0.39
C GLN A 3 13.81 -0.42 -1.70
N ASP A 4 14.56 -0.32 -2.80
CA ASP A 4 14.13 -0.82 -4.11
C ASP A 4 14.21 -2.35 -4.09
N VAL A 5 13.03 -2.97 -4.08
CA VAL A 5 12.89 -4.43 -3.94
C VAL A 5 12.92 -5.16 -5.27
N THR A 6 13.04 -4.45 -6.40
CA THR A 6 13.02 -5.07 -7.73
C THR A 6 14.30 -5.87 -8.04
N ARG A 7 15.39 -5.60 -7.31
CA ARG A 7 16.72 -6.18 -7.54
C ARG A 7 17.02 -7.45 -6.72
N HIS A 8 16.23 -7.76 -5.70
CA HIS A 8 16.43 -8.92 -4.80
C HIS A 8 15.35 -10.01 -4.99
N ARG A 9 15.01 -10.33 -6.24
CA ARG A 9 13.85 -11.19 -6.61
C ARG A 9 14.07 -12.70 -6.61
N TYR A 10 15.14 -13.23 -6.03
CA TYR A 10 15.34 -14.68 -5.95
C TYR A 10 14.62 -15.27 -4.71
N GLY A 11 13.28 -15.38 -4.75
CA GLY A 11 12.50 -16.15 -3.77
C GLY A 11 11.10 -15.62 -3.39
N ASP A 12 10.83 -14.33 -3.57
CA ASP A 12 9.62 -13.66 -3.05
C ASP A 12 8.46 -13.46 -4.05
N GLU A 13 8.68 -13.65 -5.36
CA GLU A 13 7.65 -13.42 -6.40
C GLU A 13 6.38 -14.24 -6.16
N ALA A 14 6.51 -15.52 -5.80
CA ALA A 14 5.35 -16.37 -5.53
C ALA A 14 4.54 -15.91 -4.29
N HIS A 15 5.20 -15.27 -3.32
CA HIS A 15 4.55 -14.85 -2.07
C HIS A 15 3.81 -13.52 -2.23
N LEU A 16 4.30 -12.61 -3.09
CA LEU A 16 3.70 -11.31 -3.34
C LEU A 16 2.46 -11.40 -4.23
N ASP A 17 2.46 -12.25 -5.27
CA ASP A 17 1.27 -12.54 -6.08
C ASP A 17 0.16 -13.19 -5.23
N THR A 18 0.57 -14.11 -4.34
CA THR A 18 -0.34 -14.71 -3.37
C THR A 18 -0.90 -13.67 -2.40
N THR A 19 -0.11 -12.66 -2.04
CA THR A 19 -0.54 -11.55 -1.17
C THR A 19 -1.61 -10.70 -1.86
N VAL A 20 -1.38 -10.17 -3.06
CA VAL A 20 -2.38 -9.34 -3.75
C VAL A 20 -3.66 -10.13 -4.08
N LYS A 21 -3.55 -11.43 -4.33
CA LYS A 21 -4.69 -12.34 -4.48
C LYS A 21 -5.46 -12.50 -3.16
N LYS A 22 -4.75 -12.77 -2.05
CA LYS A 22 -5.36 -12.84 -0.72
C LYS A 22 -6.01 -11.52 -0.33
N LEU A 23 -5.43 -10.38 -0.70
CA LEU A 23 -5.99 -9.05 -0.45
C LEU A 23 -7.18 -8.70 -1.37
N GLY A 24 -7.45 -9.49 -2.42
CA GLY A 24 -8.58 -9.27 -3.33
C GLY A 24 -8.36 -8.11 -4.30
N LEU A 25 -7.10 -7.89 -4.71
CA LEU A 25 -6.65 -6.80 -5.58
C LEU A 25 -6.39 -7.25 -7.03
N VAL A 26 -6.74 -8.50 -7.33
CA VAL A 26 -6.58 -9.10 -8.66
C VAL A 26 -7.91 -8.98 -9.40
N VAL A 27 -7.88 -8.31 -10.55
CA VAL A 27 -9.01 -8.28 -11.48
C VAL A 27 -8.91 -9.51 -12.40
N PRO A 28 -10.00 -10.29 -12.59
CA PRO A 28 -9.98 -11.44 -13.48
C PRO A 28 -9.52 -11.08 -14.90
N GLY A 29 -8.58 -11.85 -15.45
CA GLY A 29 -8.04 -11.63 -16.80
C GLY A 29 -7.07 -10.45 -16.95
N LYS A 30 -6.62 -9.85 -15.85
CA LYS A 30 -5.69 -8.71 -15.83
C LYS A 30 -4.37 -9.05 -15.16
N ALA A 31 -3.36 -8.21 -15.39
CA ALA A 31 -2.07 -8.35 -14.72
C ALA A 31 -2.19 -8.07 -13.21
N TYR A 32 -1.36 -8.73 -12.43
CA TYR A 32 -1.31 -8.58 -10.98
C TYR A 32 -0.57 -7.28 -10.64
N PRO A 33 -0.99 -6.55 -9.59
CA PRO A 33 -0.20 -5.44 -9.09
C PRO A 33 1.20 -5.88 -8.68
N GLN A 34 2.22 -5.11 -9.07
CA GLN A 34 3.62 -5.45 -8.84
C GLN A 34 4.22 -4.56 -7.76
N LEU A 35 4.79 -5.16 -6.71
CA LEU A 35 5.49 -4.41 -5.67
C LEU A 35 6.76 -3.79 -6.27
N GLN A 36 6.91 -2.47 -6.11
CA GLN A 36 8.05 -1.70 -6.61
C GLN A 36 9.01 -1.31 -5.50
N GLU A 37 8.46 -0.86 -4.37
CA GLU A 37 9.26 -0.21 -3.32
C GLU A 37 8.64 -0.47 -1.95
N LEU A 38 9.51 -0.58 -0.94
CA LEU A 38 9.15 -0.56 0.47
C LEU A 38 9.75 0.69 1.11
N ARG A 39 8.90 1.50 1.75
CA ARG A 39 9.30 2.72 2.47
C ARG A 39 9.08 2.52 3.95
N GLU A 40 10.11 2.77 4.74
CA GLU A 40 10.02 2.81 6.19
C GLU A 40 10.27 4.22 6.70
N GLU A 41 9.35 4.72 7.52
CA GLU A 41 9.30 6.08 8.04
C GLU A 41 8.91 6.05 9.52
N LYS A 42 9.37 7.04 10.29
CA LYS A 42 8.83 7.30 11.63
C LYS A 42 7.76 8.35 11.49
N THR A 43 6.59 8.09 12.07
CA THR A 43 5.51 9.09 12.18
C THR A 43 5.92 10.19 13.15
N ASP A 44 5.24 11.33 13.07
CA ASP A 44 5.46 12.47 13.97
C ASP A 44 5.17 12.11 15.44
N ASP A 45 4.29 11.14 15.68
CA ASP A 45 3.95 10.60 17.00
C ASP A 45 4.98 9.58 17.52
N GLY A 46 6.03 9.28 16.76
CA GLY A 46 7.09 8.33 17.13
C GLY A 46 6.79 6.87 16.77
N GLU A 47 5.62 6.57 16.24
CA GLU A 47 5.24 5.23 15.73
C GLU A 47 5.96 4.90 14.42
N LEU A 48 6.09 3.61 14.11
CA LEU A 48 6.67 3.15 12.86
C LEU A 48 5.60 3.07 11.77
N ALA A 49 5.89 3.67 10.63
CA ALA A 49 5.10 3.58 9.41
C ALA A 49 5.86 2.81 8.33
N PHE A 50 5.14 1.92 7.66
CA PHE A 50 5.65 1.11 6.57
C PHE A 50 4.73 1.23 5.36
N THR A 51 5.24 1.69 4.22
CA THR A 51 4.47 1.85 2.99
C THR A 51 4.95 0.88 1.93
N MET A 52 4.05 -0.01 1.50
CA MET A 52 4.25 -0.90 0.36
C MET A 52 3.75 -0.22 -0.91
N VAL A 53 4.65 0.12 -1.84
CA VAL A 53 4.30 0.79 -3.10
C VAL A 53 4.14 -0.21 -4.22
N TRP A 54 2.95 -0.24 -4.79
CA TRP A 54 2.54 -1.15 -5.85
C TRP A 54 2.32 -0.39 -7.15
N GLN A 55 2.85 -0.92 -8.25
CA GLN A 55 2.43 -0.55 -9.58
C GLN A 55 1.15 -1.30 -9.92
N SER A 56 0.09 -0.53 -10.19
CA SER A 56 -1.26 -1.06 -10.38
C SER A 56 -1.82 -0.59 -11.72
N LEU A 57 -1.37 -1.25 -12.79
CA LEU A 57 -1.77 -0.87 -14.15
C LEU A 57 -3.25 -1.17 -14.43
N ASP A 58 -3.76 -2.33 -14.01
CA ASP A 58 -5.13 -2.75 -14.34
C ASP A 58 -6.13 -2.63 -13.18
N THR A 59 -5.67 -2.48 -11.94
CA THR A 59 -6.53 -2.41 -10.75
C THR A 59 -6.77 -0.95 -10.36
N PRO A 60 -8.01 -0.41 -10.47
CA PRO A 60 -8.27 1.00 -10.20
C PRO A 60 -8.04 1.37 -8.73
N TYR A 61 -7.55 2.58 -8.45
CA TYR A 61 -7.33 3.07 -7.07
C TYR A 61 -8.55 2.91 -6.15
N LYS A 62 -9.77 3.15 -6.67
CA LYS A 62 -11.02 2.95 -5.91
C LYS A 62 -11.16 1.51 -5.38
N MET A 63 -10.63 0.54 -6.12
CA MET A 63 -10.59 -0.85 -5.66
C MET A 63 -9.70 -0.98 -4.42
N TRP A 64 -8.51 -0.38 -4.43
CA TRP A 64 -7.58 -0.39 -3.31
C TRP A 64 -8.16 0.31 -2.07
N ALA A 65 -8.73 1.50 -2.25
CA ALA A 65 -9.24 2.35 -1.18
C ALA A 65 -10.61 1.91 -0.61
N ASP A 66 -11.21 0.84 -1.15
CA ASP A 66 -12.48 0.29 -0.68
C ASP A 66 -12.41 -0.09 0.81
N ASP A 67 -13.39 0.37 1.60
CA ASP A 67 -13.41 0.19 3.06
C ASP A 67 -13.34 -1.29 3.49
N ARG A 68 -13.95 -2.21 2.72
CA ARG A 68 -13.89 -3.64 3.02
C ARG A 68 -12.49 -4.20 2.78
N ARG A 69 -11.77 -3.69 1.78
CA ARG A 69 -10.37 -4.07 1.55
C ARG A 69 -9.44 -3.45 2.58
N ARG A 70 -9.70 -2.21 3.02
CA ARG A 70 -8.90 -1.59 4.09
C ARG A 70 -8.93 -2.40 5.38
N GLN A 71 -10.12 -2.82 5.82
CA GLN A 71 -10.26 -3.74 6.97
C GLN A 71 -9.54 -5.08 6.74
N LYS A 72 -9.50 -5.54 5.49
CA LYS A 72 -8.75 -6.73 5.11
C LYS A 72 -7.24 -6.54 5.22
N TYR A 73 -6.71 -5.37 4.92
CA TYR A 73 -5.28 -5.07 5.13
C TYR A 73 -4.94 -5.16 6.62
N GLU A 74 -5.72 -4.51 7.49
CA GLU A 74 -5.50 -4.56 8.94
C GLU A 74 -5.51 -6.00 9.48
N THR A 75 -6.50 -6.80 9.09
CA THR A 75 -6.60 -8.21 9.51
C THR A 75 -5.53 -9.11 8.89
N PHE A 76 -5.06 -8.81 7.68
CA PHE A 76 -4.02 -9.58 6.99
C PHE A 76 -2.63 -9.34 7.60
N PHE A 77 -2.30 -8.07 7.92
CA PHE A 77 -0.99 -7.70 8.45
C PHE A 77 -0.89 -7.88 9.98
N GLY A 78 -2.02 -7.93 10.68
CA GLY A 78 -2.08 -8.38 12.07
C GLY A 78 -2.68 -7.35 13.03
N PRO A 79 -3.00 -7.78 14.26
CA PRO A 79 -3.61 -6.91 15.25
C PRO A 79 -2.68 -5.76 15.64
N GLY A 80 -3.25 -4.59 15.92
CA GLY A 80 -2.47 -3.42 16.35
C GLY A 80 -1.84 -2.62 15.20
N VAL A 81 -2.18 -2.93 13.95
CA VAL A 81 -1.76 -2.18 12.76
C VAL A 81 -2.95 -1.45 12.15
N GLY A 82 -2.77 -0.17 11.88
CA GLY A 82 -3.68 0.62 11.06
C GLY A 82 -3.27 0.60 9.61
N ALA A 83 -4.23 0.49 8.69
CA ALA A 83 -3.94 0.44 7.27
C ALA A 83 -4.69 1.52 6.48
N GLU A 84 -3.97 2.24 5.66
CA GLU A 84 -4.52 3.22 4.72
C GLU A 84 -3.97 3.03 3.31
N VAL A 85 -4.67 3.61 2.35
CA VAL A 85 -4.29 3.55 0.94
C VAL A 85 -3.97 4.95 0.47
N VAL A 86 -2.73 5.15 0.06
CA VAL A 86 -2.22 6.45 -0.40
C VAL A 86 -1.97 6.42 -1.90
N LYS A 87 -2.27 7.52 -2.57
CA LYS A 87 -1.93 7.69 -3.98
C LYS A 87 -0.48 8.19 -4.05
N ILE A 88 0.41 7.40 -4.66
CA ILE A 88 1.85 7.72 -4.71
C ILE A 88 2.18 8.48 -6.00
N ASP A 89 1.74 7.95 -7.14
CA ASP A 89 1.99 8.55 -8.45
C ASP A 89 0.84 8.20 -9.39
N ALA A 90 0.18 9.23 -9.94
CA ALA A 90 -0.96 9.03 -10.83
C ALA A 90 -0.55 8.54 -12.23
N GLU A 91 0.56 9.06 -12.74
CA GLU A 91 1.04 8.83 -14.11
C GLU A 91 1.59 7.42 -14.24
N ASN A 92 2.42 7.02 -13.27
CA ASN A 92 3.02 5.69 -13.20
C ASN A 92 2.08 4.64 -12.56
N ARG A 93 0.87 5.04 -12.18
CA ARG A 93 -0.14 4.21 -11.51
C ARG A 93 0.41 3.51 -10.26
N LEU A 94 1.10 4.28 -9.42
CA LEU A 94 1.63 3.81 -8.14
C LEU A 94 0.66 4.09 -7.00
N VAL A 95 0.38 3.07 -6.21
CA VAL A 95 -0.49 3.10 -5.04
C VAL A 95 0.23 2.50 -3.85
N GLY A 96 0.11 3.12 -2.69
CA GLY A 96 0.72 2.66 -1.46
C GLY A 96 -0.32 2.05 -0.53
N ILE A 97 0.02 0.91 0.09
CA ILE A 97 -0.62 0.49 1.35
C ILE A 97 0.31 0.94 2.47
N ARG A 98 -0.12 1.92 3.26
CA ARG A 98 0.62 2.42 4.41
C ARG A 98 0.08 1.77 5.68
N LEU A 99 0.99 1.18 6.44
CA LEU A 99 0.76 0.48 7.70
C LEU A 99 1.38 1.32 8.81
N THR A 100 0.63 1.58 9.88
CA THR A 100 1.14 2.30 11.05
C THR A 100 0.98 1.44 12.29
N THR A 101 2.03 1.37 13.11
CA THR A 101 1.92 0.82 14.47
C THR A 101 1.08 1.76 15.34
N GLY A 102 0.34 1.23 16.30
CA GLY A 102 -0.54 2.04 17.18
C GLY A 102 -2.04 1.73 17.07
N GLY A 103 -2.42 0.74 16.26
CA GLY A 103 -3.81 0.27 16.14
C GLY A 103 -4.53 0.75 14.88
N PRO A 104 -5.75 0.22 14.64
CA PRO A 104 -6.56 0.60 13.48
C PRO A 104 -6.79 2.11 13.47
N LEU A 105 -6.57 2.73 12.30
CA LEU A 105 -6.72 4.17 12.15
C LEU A 105 -8.18 4.53 12.42
N LYS A 106 -8.43 5.31 13.48
CA LYS A 106 -9.73 5.98 13.65
C LYS A 106 -9.84 6.96 12.48
N LYS A 107 -10.82 6.73 11.62
CA LYS A 107 -11.07 7.53 10.42
C LYS A 107 -11.41 8.97 10.83
N GLU A 108 -10.39 9.81 10.98
CA GLU A 108 -10.54 11.25 10.94
C GLU A 108 -10.70 11.65 9.46
N PRO A 109 -11.64 12.54 9.10
CA PRO A 109 -12.02 12.74 7.73
C PRO A 109 -10.93 13.51 6.99
N GLU A 110 -10.34 12.86 5.98
CA GLU A 110 -9.76 13.45 4.76
C GLU A 110 -8.95 14.75 4.96
N ALA A 111 -7.63 14.64 5.10
CA ALA A 111 -6.71 15.77 5.00
C ALA A 111 -5.52 15.47 4.05
N VAL A 112 -5.71 15.88 2.79
CA VAL A 112 -4.76 16.58 1.89
C VAL A 112 -3.25 16.34 2.02
N ALA A 113 -2.64 15.81 0.96
CA ALA A 113 -1.42 16.31 0.30
C ALA A 113 -1.23 15.54 -1.03
N ALA A 114 -1.35 16.06 -2.26
CA ALA A 114 -1.40 17.43 -2.76
C ALA A 114 -0.26 18.34 -2.26
N ALA A 115 0.96 17.81 -2.25
CA ALA A 115 2.21 18.54 -2.36
C ALA A 115 3.16 17.55 -3.08
N GLU A 116 3.71 17.79 -4.26
CA GLU A 116 4.31 19.01 -4.79
C GLU A 116 3.92 19.22 -6.26
N ALA A 117 3.22 20.32 -6.54
CA ALA A 117 3.27 21.01 -7.81
C ALA A 117 3.77 22.41 -7.49
N THR A 118 5.10 22.56 -7.39
CA THR A 118 5.76 23.86 -7.19
C THR A 118 7.12 23.83 -7.88
N ALA A 119 7.15 24.29 -9.12
CA ALA A 119 8.02 25.36 -9.63
C ALA A 119 7.76 25.55 -11.13
#